data_AF-A0AAD7JKL7-F1
#
_entry.id   AF-A0AAD7JKL7-F1
#
_cell.length_a   1.000
_cell.length_b   1.000
_cell.length_c   1.000
_cell.angle_alpha   90.00
_cell.angle_beta   90.00
_cell.angle_gamma   90.00
#
_symmetry.space_group_name_H-M   'P 1'
#
loop_
_entity.id
_entity.type
_entity.pdbx_description
1 polymer ?
#
loop_
_entity_poly.entity_id
_entity_poly.type
_entity_poly.pdbx_seq_one_letter_code
_entity_poly.pdbx_strand_id
1 'polypeptide(L)'
;MPATKRARAPDSSDEEEENRPPSLDSRASSRSPSPELRDDLPADELYKIARFQQKKANKATKALQAAQRKLTDITNEDDTPPKRGRPKKRKVDSGSEDDTKEVKNLAHKFTVMNLLWMRDLKCTFNTDVDEQYDPLARWENWESKVQGQLADLLEILPPKFRGETMHAQWFINTFHVEMGTQRSNIANRVRRCAPEVFNCAATDVLTSESRRDKFRKQIGYVEQPGGKSKYETFKVDLLHKNYNGKFDVDTVFRGDALHLAFAGVTHGPGAVTALKASGQPTQATGKCVSQLWHLTNSTPGSISASGILARWAVSADIELTPRGAQTGIDWQGDLEKYIEYLQNGLNKRKNLFSDSSMQDAMDMLDADEEEEPAEEA
;
A
#
# COMPACT_ATOMS: atom_id res chain seq x y z
N MET A 1 -41.84 9.04 65.45
CA MET A 1 -41.58 8.91 66.91
C MET A 1 -42.12 7.55 67.34
N PRO A 2 -41.43 6.65 68.06
CA PRO A 2 -40.08 6.66 68.67
C PRO A 2 -39.24 5.45 68.17
N ALA A 3 -38.05 5.05 68.62
CA ALA A 3 -36.89 5.66 69.28
C ALA A 3 -35.75 4.62 69.10
N THR A 4 -34.61 5.13 68.64
CA THR A 4 -33.23 4.80 69.04
C THR A 4 -32.96 3.70 70.09
N LYS A 5 -31.95 2.85 69.81
CA LYS A 5 -30.94 2.45 70.82
C LYS A 5 -29.55 2.17 70.21
N ARG A 6 -28.60 3.02 70.64
CA ARG A 6 -27.13 2.89 70.78
C ARG A 6 -26.72 1.55 71.45
N ALA A 7 -25.49 1.03 71.47
CA ALA A 7 -24.15 1.30 70.90
C ALA A 7 -23.22 0.18 71.42
N ARG A 8 -22.10 -0.14 70.73
CA ARG A 8 -20.75 -0.29 71.34
C ARG A 8 -19.66 -0.64 70.30
N ALA A 9 -18.54 0.08 70.38
CA ALA A 9 -17.23 -0.27 69.78
C ALA A 9 -16.48 -1.31 70.66
N PRO A 10 -15.43 -1.96 70.14
CA PRO A 10 -14.04 -1.48 70.25
C PRO A 10 -13.27 -1.58 68.90
N ASP A 11 -12.39 -0.67 68.49
CA ASP A 11 -11.02 -0.34 68.95
C ASP A 11 -9.96 -1.44 68.71
N SER A 12 -9.12 -1.24 67.68
CA SER A 12 -7.69 -1.60 67.52
C SER A 12 -7.36 -1.56 66.00
N SER A 13 -6.82 -0.46 65.50
CA SER A 13 -5.39 -0.20 65.34
C SER A 13 -4.77 -0.90 64.11
N ASP A 14 -4.01 -0.07 63.39
CA ASP A 14 -2.85 -0.39 62.57
C ASP A 14 -3.01 -0.49 61.03
N GLU A 15 -2.25 0.42 60.39
CA GLU A 15 -1.68 0.41 59.03
C GLU A 15 -2.49 0.99 57.86
N GLU A 16 -2.64 2.32 57.87
CA GLU A 16 -2.68 3.11 56.62
C GLU A 16 -1.24 3.34 56.14
N GLU A 17 -0.77 2.51 55.19
CA GLU A 17 0.48 2.78 54.47
C GLU A 17 0.21 3.66 53.23
N GLU A 18 0.79 4.85 53.33
CA GLU A 18 0.74 6.00 52.45
C GLU A 18 1.34 5.68 51.06
N ASN A 19 0.49 5.46 50.05
CA ASN A 19 0.92 5.28 48.67
C ASN A 19 1.30 6.63 48.02
N ARG A 20 2.45 7.17 48.42
CA ARG A 20 3.07 8.35 47.78
C ARG A 20 3.60 7.99 46.39
N PRO A 21 3.38 8.85 45.37
CA PRO A 21 4.06 8.69 44.09
C PRO A 21 5.58 8.89 44.26
N PRO A 22 6.41 8.13 43.52
CA PRO A 22 7.86 8.21 43.66
C PRO A 22 8.38 9.59 43.27
N SER A 23 9.11 10.18 44.22
CA SER A 23 10.01 11.31 44.09
C SER A 23 10.79 11.27 42.76
N LEU A 24 10.64 12.32 41.96
CA LEU A 24 11.49 12.61 40.81
C LEU A 24 12.87 12.99 41.32
N ASP A 25 13.72 11.98 41.46
CA ASP A 25 15.13 12.17 41.73
C ASP A 25 15.75 12.98 40.59
N SER A 26 16.22 14.16 40.97
CA SER A 26 16.78 15.19 40.11
C SER A 26 18.19 14.79 39.67
N ARG A 27 18.27 13.85 38.73
CA ARG A 27 19.54 13.55 38.06
C ARG A 27 19.78 14.63 37.02
N ALA A 28 20.50 15.68 37.45
CA ALA A 28 20.98 16.78 36.63
C ALA A 28 21.71 16.25 35.38
N SER A 29 20.97 16.13 34.28
CA SER A 29 21.55 15.92 32.96
C SER A 29 22.15 17.27 32.55
N SER A 30 23.47 17.38 32.66
CA SER A 30 24.27 18.51 32.19
C SER A 30 23.87 18.87 30.75
N ARG A 31 23.04 19.90 30.62
CA ARG A 31 22.55 20.42 29.35
C ARG A 31 23.68 21.27 28.79
N SER A 32 24.47 20.70 27.88
CA SER A 32 25.51 21.46 27.17
C SER A 32 24.86 22.71 26.55
N PRO A 33 25.40 23.92 26.78
CA PRO A 33 24.83 25.14 26.23
C PRO A 33 24.80 25.03 24.70
N SER A 34 23.63 25.31 24.12
CA SER A 34 23.50 25.35 22.67
C SER A 34 24.23 26.59 22.16
N PRO A 35 25.07 26.49 21.11
CA PRO A 35 25.72 27.66 20.56
C PRO A 35 24.68 28.63 19.99
N GLU A 36 24.76 29.90 20.40
CA GLU A 36 23.90 30.99 19.92
C GLU A 36 24.57 31.71 18.75
N LEU A 37 23.78 32.11 17.76
CA LEU A 37 24.24 32.92 16.63
C LEU A 37 24.51 34.35 17.12
N ARG A 38 25.74 34.83 16.92
CA ARG A 38 26.13 36.22 17.15
C ARG A 38 26.82 36.77 15.91
N ASP A 39 26.62 38.05 15.63
CA ASP A 39 27.06 38.70 14.39
C ASP A 39 28.58 38.95 14.33
N ASP A 40 29.28 38.79 15.45
CA ASP A 40 30.73 38.99 15.62
C ASP A 40 31.55 37.70 15.46
N LEU A 41 30.92 36.58 15.09
CA LEU A 41 31.60 35.29 14.99
C LEU A 41 32.38 35.12 13.67
N PRO A 42 33.58 34.52 13.70
CA PRO A 42 34.33 34.19 12.50
C PRO A 42 33.58 33.15 11.64
N ALA A 43 33.82 33.18 10.32
CA ALA A 43 33.07 32.40 9.34
C ALA A 43 33.11 30.87 9.58
N ASP A 44 34.20 30.35 10.16
CA ASP A 44 34.35 28.93 10.46
C ASP A 44 33.46 28.50 11.64
N GLU A 45 33.27 29.36 12.63
CA GLU A 45 32.36 29.14 13.76
C GLU A 45 30.90 29.25 13.33
N LEU A 46 30.55 30.24 12.50
CA LEU A 46 29.23 30.35 11.90
C LEU A 46 28.83 29.08 11.13
N TYR A 47 29.77 28.50 10.36
CA TYR A 47 29.54 27.24 9.65
C TYR A 47 29.30 26.05 10.61
N LYS A 48 30.07 25.94 11.70
CA LYS A 48 29.89 24.89 12.72
C LYS A 48 28.52 25.01 13.40
N ILE A 49 28.09 26.23 13.74
CA ILE A 49 26.77 26.50 14.34
C ILE A 49 25.64 26.17 13.35
N ALA A 50 25.76 26.58 12.09
CA ALA A 50 24.78 26.26 11.05
C ALA A 50 24.62 24.73 10.86
N ARG A 51 25.73 23.99 10.81
CA ARG A 51 25.72 22.52 10.74
C ARG A 51 25.09 21.87 11.96
N PHE A 52 25.35 22.40 13.15
CA PHE A 52 24.73 21.92 14.39
C PHE A 52 23.21 22.13 14.37
N GLN A 53 22.75 23.31 13.99
CA GLN A 53 21.32 23.62 13.87
C GLN A 53 20.65 22.76 12.80
N GLN A 54 21.29 22.54 11.65
CA GLN A 54 20.79 21.64 10.61
C GLN A 54 20.62 20.20 11.11
N LYS A 55 21.59 19.67 11.88
CA LYS A 55 21.48 18.34 12.50
C LYS A 55 20.32 18.28 13.49
N LYS A 56 20.13 19.32 14.30
CA LYS A 56 19.02 19.43 15.26
C LYS A 56 17.66 19.46 14.56
N ALA A 57 17.54 20.27 13.50
CA ALA A 57 16.35 20.34 12.65
C ALA A 57 16.02 18.97 12.03
N ASN A 58 17.00 18.31 11.42
CA ASN A 58 16.82 16.97 10.85
C ASN A 58 16.39 15.93 11.90
N LYS A 59 16.94 16.00 13.12
CA LYS A 59 16.54 15.13 14.24
C LYS A 59 15.10 15.41 14.68
N ALA A 60 14.71 16.68 14.77
CA ALA A 60 13.35 17.08 15.10
C ALA A 60 12.35 16.64 14.03
N THR A 61 12.66 16.82 12.74
CA THR A 61 11.81 16.35 11.62
C THR A 61 11.62 14.84 11.66
N LYS A 62 12.69 14.06 11.90
CA LYS A 62 12.58 12.60 12.05
C LYS A 62 11.73 12.20 13.26
N ALA A 63 11.86 12.91 14.39
CA ALA A 63 11.05 12.66 15.58
C ALA A 63 9.57 13.00 15.34
N LEU A 64 9.29 14.11 14.64
CA LEU A 64 7.94 14.52 14.25
C LEU A 64 7.31 13.49 13.32
N GLN A 65 8.03 13.03 12.29
CA GLN A 65 7.56 11.96 11.40
C GLN A 65 7.29 10.65 12.16
N ALA A 66 8.18 10.28 13.09
CA ALA A 66 7.97 9.09 13.92
C ALA A 66 6.76 9.23 14.87
N ALA A 67 6.50 10.43 15.40
CA ALA A 67 5.32 10.70 16.21
C ALA A 67 4.03 10.69 15.36
N GLN A 68 4.07 11.28 14.17
CA GLN A 68 2.96 11.26 13.21
C GLN A 68 2.61 9.83 12.77
N ARG A 69 3.62 8.98 12.51
CA ARG A 69 3.43 7.55 12.26
C ARG A 69 2.68 6.87 13.38
N LYS A 70 3.15 7.03 14.62
CA LYS A 70 2.49 6.44 15.80
C LYS A 70 1.05 6.93 15.94
N LEU A 71 0.81 8.22 15.71
CA LEU A 71 -0.53 8.79 15.81
C LEU A 71 -1.45 8.20 14.74
N THR A 72 -0.96 8.07 13.52
CA THR A 72 -1.67 7.47 12.37
C THR A 72 -1.91 5.97 12.59
N ASP A 73 -0.93 5.24 13.10
CA ASP A 73 -1.08 3.82 13.46
C ASP A 73 -2.15 3.64 14.54
N ILE A 74 -2.15 4.48 15.58
CA ILE A 74 -3.18 4.46 16.63
C ILE A 74 -4.57 4.80 16.06
N THR A 75 -4.67 5.81 15.18
CA THR A 75 -5.97 6.18 14.58
C THR A 75 -6.50 5.12 13.62
N ASN A 76 -5.62 4.33 12.99
CA ASN A 76 -6.03 3.22 12.13
C ASN A 76 -6.25 1.91 12.92
N GLU A 77 -5.69 1.80 14.13
CA GLU A 77 -5.89 0.66 15.03
C GLU A 77 -7.19 0.75 15.85
N ASP A 78 -7.89 1.90 15.92
CA ASP A 78 -9.15 2.09 16.67
C ASP A 78 -10.34 1.23 16.16
N ASP A 79 -10.18 0.50 15.05
CA ASP A 79 -11.09 -0.59 14.62
C ASP A 79 -10.67 -1.98 15.16
N THR A 80 -9.66 -2.08 16.02
CA THR A 80 -9.15 -3.33 16.61
C THR A 80 -8.75 -3.20 18.09
N PRO A 81 -8.94 -4.24 18.93
CA PRO A 81 -8.76 -4.14 20.38
C PRO A 81 -7.28 -4.02 20.82
N PRO A 82 -7.02 -3.44 22.03
CA PRO A 82 -5.72 -2.90 22.41
C PRO A 82 -4.65 -3.95 22.72
N LYS A 83 -3.43 -3.75 22.19
CA LYS A 83 -2.25 -4.59 22.42
C LYS A 83 -1.58 -4.29 23.78
N ARG A 84 -1.59 -5.26 24.68
CA ARG A 84 -0.81 -5.26 25.94
C ARG A 84 0.67 -5.60 25.70
N GLY A 85 1.54 -4.89 26.43
CA GLY A 85 2.84 -5.32 26.98
C GLY A 85 3.84 -6.06 26.06
N ARG A 86 4.98 -5.43 25.80
CA ARG A 86 6.11 -6.00 25.03
C ARG A 86 6.64 -7.29 25.70
N PRO A 87 6.50 -8.50 25.11
CA PRO A 87 7.01 -9.71 25.72
C PRO A 87 8.52 -9.86 25.47
N LYS A 88 9.19 -10.46 26.45
CA LYS A 88 10.59 -10.93 26.41
C LYS A 88 10.80 -11.73 25.12
N LYS A 89 11.85 -11.41 24.33
CA LYS A 89 12.26 -12.14 23.11
C LYS A 89 12.52 -13.62 23.47
N ARG A 90 11.50 -14.48 23.31
CA ARG A 90 11.70 -15.91 23.10
C ARG A 90 12.40 -16.09 21.75
N LYS A 91 13.31 -17.06 21.64
CA LYS A 91 13.78 -17.56 20.34
C LYS A 91 12.53 -18.09 19.63
N VAL A 92 11.91 -17.26 18.80
CA VAL A 92 10.83 -17.67 17.91
C VAL A 92 11.49 -18.54 16.87
N ASP A 93 10.88 -19.70 16.63
CA ASP A 93 11.21 -20.61 15.54
C ASP A 93 11.31 -19.81 14.23
N SER A 94 12.55 -19.54 13.80
CA SER A 94 12.83 -18.69 12.66
C SER A 94 13.23 -19.60 11.51
N GLY A 95 12.58 -19.46 10.36
CA GLY A 95 12.98 -20.13 9.13
C GLY A 95 14.46 -19.92 8.80
N SER A 96 15.00 -20.73 7.90
CA SER A 96 16.39 -20.58 7.46
C SER A 96 16.65 -19.17 6.90
N GLU A 97 17.91 -18.73 6.92
CA GLU A 97 18.25 -17.41 6.39
C GLU A 97 17.87 -17.28 4.90
N ASP A 98 18.05 -18.35 4.14
CA ASP A 98 17.73 -18.40 2.71
C ASP A 98 16.23 -18.39 2.48
N ASP A 99 15.46 -19.16 3.26
CA ASP A 99 13.99 -19.11 3.19
C ASP A 99 13.47 -17.73 3.56
N THR A 100 14.06 -17.10 4.58
CA THR A 100 13.70 -15.73 4.97
C THR A 100 13.94 -14.75 3.82
N LYS A 101 15.08 -14.84 3.12
CA LYS A 101 15.37 -13.99 1.94
C LYS A 101 14.38 -14.23 0.80
N GLU A 102 13.98 -15.48 0.57
CA GLU A 102 13.03 -15.82 -0.47
C GLU A 102 11.62 -15.30 -0.16
N VAL A 103 11.16 -15.47 1.09
CA VAL A 103 9.86 -14.93 1.57
C VAL A 103 9.82 -13.40 1.47
N LYS A 104 10.93 -12.72 1.79
CA LYS A 104 11.06 -11.27 1.57
C LYS A 104 10.82 -10.90 0.11
N ASN A 105 11.49 -11.59 -0.80
CA ASN A 105 11.37 -11.32 -2.23
C ASN A 105 9.95 -11.62 -2.75
N LEU A 106 9.32 -12.68 -2.27
CA LEU A 106 7.93 -13.04 -2.58
C LEU A 106 6.95 -11.96 -2.09
N ALA A 107 7.10 -11.49 -0.85
CA ALA A 107 6.29 -10.41 -0.31
C ALA A 107 6.45 -9.11 -1.11
N HIS A 108 7.67 -8.79 -1.53
CA HIS A 108 7.92 -7.62 -2.37
C HIS A 108 7.26 -7.75 -3.75
N LYS A 109 7.38 -8.91 -4.39
CA LYS A 109 6.73 -9.21 -5.68
C LYS A 109 5.21 -9.12 -5.55
N PHE A 110 4.63 -9.77 -4.54
CA PHE A 110 3.19 -9.74 -4.27
C PHE A 110 2.67 -8.32 -4.08
N THR A 111 3.41 -7.48 -3.35
CA THR A 111 3.02 -6.09 -3.09
C THR A 111 2.87 -5.28 -4.38
N VAL A 112 3.75 -5.51 -5.35
CA VAL A 112 3.76 -4.76 -6.61
C VAL A 112 2.83 -5.39 -7.64
N MET A 113 2.75 -6.73 -7.69
CA MET A 113 2.06 -7.45 -8.76
C MET A 113 0.63 -7.86 -8.41
N ASN A 114 0.26 -7.91 -7.14
CA ASN A 114 -1.06 -8.40 -6.71
C ASN A 114 -1.78 -7.30 -5.93
N LEU A 115 -1.31 -6.97 -4.73
CA LEU A 115 -2.04 -6.12 -3.79
C LEU A 115 -1.08 -5.28 -2.92
N LEU A 116 -1.34 -3.97 -2.80
CA LEU A 116 -0.57 -3.10 -1.90
C LEU A 116 -0.83 -3.37 -0.41
N TRP A 117 -2.04 -3.84 -0.09
CA TRP A 117 -2.49 -4.17 1.27
C TRP A 117 -3.23 -5.49 1.26
N MET A 118 -2.97 -6.32 2.27
CA MET A 118 -3.88 -7.39 2.64
C MET A 118 -4.99 -6.82 3.53
N ARG A 119 -6.21 -7.34 3.38
CA ARG A 119 -7.37 -6.90 4.15
C ARG A 119 -7.23 -7.32 5.60
N ASP A 120 -7.06 -8.62 5.81
CA ASP A 120 -6.74 -9.18 7.12
C ASP A 120 -5.67 -10.25 6.92
N LEU A 121 -4.45 -9.89 7.31
CA LEU A 121 -3.28 -10.76 7.26
C LEU A 121 -3.52 -12.06 8.02
N LYS A 122 -4.08 -11.98 9.23
CA LYS A 122 -4.26 -13.15 10.09
C LYS A 122 -5.38 -14.02 9.53
N CYS A 123 -6.47 -13.43 9.09
CA CYS A 123 -7.55 -14.18 8.47
C CYS A 123 -7.03 -14.89 7.20
N THR A 124 -6.38 -14.17 6.29
CA THR A 124 -5.88 -14.73 5.01
C THR A 124 -4.95 -15.93 5.22
N PHE A 125 -3.94 -15.80 6.09
CA PHE A 125 -2.98 -16.90 6.31
C PHE A 125 -3.52 -18.05 7.18
N ASN A 126 -4.64 -17.88 7.89
CA ASN A 126 -5.27 -18.94 8.69
C ASN A 126 -6.56 -19.47 8.05
N THR A 127 -6.92 -18.99 6.86
CA THR A 127 -8.09 -19.46 6.13
C THR A 127 -7.73 -20.74 5.40
N ASP A 128 -8.57 -21.75 5.54
CA ASP A 128 -8.44 -22.99 4.76
C ASP A 128 -8.77 -22.71 3.30
N VAL A 129 -8.06 -23.39 2.39
CA VAL A 129 -8.31 -23.25 0.95
C VAL A 129 -9.69 -23.83 0.63
N ASP A 130 -10.55 -23.00 0.05
CA ASP A 130 -11.84 -23.46 -0.46
C ASP A 130 -11.66 -24.02 -1.87
N GLU A 131 -11.82 -25.34 -2.02
CA GLU A 131 -11.75 -26.02 -3.32
C GLU A 131 -12.89 -25.63 -4.27
N GLN A 132 -13.99 -25.08 -3.73
CA GLN A 132 -15.14 -24.59 -4.48
C GLN A 132 -15.09 -23.07 -4.72
N TYR A 133 -13.96 -22.43 -4.39
CA TYR A 133 -13.79 -21.00 -4.60
C TYR A 133 -14.02 -20.60 -6.05
N ASP A 134 -14.97 -19.71 -6.28
CA ASP A 134 -15.22 -19.08 -7.59
C ASP A 134 -14.49 -17.73 -7.69
N PRO A 135 -13.49 -17.60 -8.59
CA PRO A 135 -12.82 -16.33 -8.84
C PRO A 135 -13.74 -15.19 -9.32
N LEU A 136 -14.92 -15.49 -9.89
CA LEU A 136 -15.88 -14.49 -10.32
C LEU A 136 -16.65 -13.87 -9.13
N ALA A 137 -16.93 -14.67 -8.10
CA ALA A 137 -17.59 -14.23 -6.87
C ALA A 137 -16.63 -13.53 -5.89
N ARG A 138 -15.33 -13.40 -6.22
CA ARG A 138 -14.27 -12.81 -5.38
C ARG A 138 -14.68 -11.52 -4.67
N TRP A 139 -15.45 -10.66 -5.33
CA TRP A 139 -15.71 -9.30 -4.87
C TRP A 139 -17.05 -9.13 -4.14
N GLU A 140 -17.86 -10.20 -4.04
CA GLU A 140 -19.23 -10.14 -3.51
C GLU A 140 -19.31 -9.93 -2.00
N ASN A 141 -18.46 -10.62 -1.24
CA ASN A 141 -18.45 -10.58 0.22
C ASN A 141 -17.03 -10.64 0.78
N TRP A 142 -16.91 -10.49 2.10
CA TRP A 142 -15.62 -10.42 2.78
C TRP A 142 -14.86 -11.75 2.67
N GLU A 143 -15.54 -12.87 2.88
CA GLU A 143 -14.99 -14.22 2.85
C GLU A 143 -14.39 -14.54 1.48
N SER A 144 -15.11 -14.20 0.40
CA SER A 144 -14.67 -14.40 -0.99
C SER A 144 -13.46 -13.54 -1.35
N LYS A 145 -13.35 -12.34 -0.74
CA LYS A 145 -12.15 -11.50 -0.89
C LYS A 145 -10.95 -12.12 -0.20
N VAL A 146 -11.13 -12.70 0.99
CA VAL A 146 -10.06 -13.40 1.71
C VAL A 146 -9.61 -14.64 0.94
N GLN A 147 -10.54 -15.46 0.44
CA GLN A 147 -10.22 -16.60 -0.43
C GLN A 147 -9.49 -16.16 -1.70
N GLY A 148 -9.91 -15.06 -2.33
CA GLY A 148 -9.20 -14.50 -3.48
C GLY A 148 -7.79 -14.01 -3.16
N GLN A 149 -7.55 -13.46 -1.96
CA GLN A 149 -6.20 -13.10 -1.50
C GLN A 149 -5.33 -14.35 -1.26
N LEU A 150 -5.92 -15.40 -0.70
CA LEU A 150 -5.26 -16.69 -0.50
C LEU A 150 -4.91 -17.36 -1.83
N ALA A 151 -5.84 -17.36 -2.79
CA ALA A 151 -5.60 -17.89 -4.14
C ALA A 151 -4.45 -17.16 -4.85
N ASP A 152 -4.43 -15.82 -4.82
CA ASP A 152 -3.34 -15.01 -5.37
C ASP A 152 -1.99 -15.34 -4.71
N LEU A 153 -1.97 -15.59 -3.39
CA LEU A 153 -0.77 -15.98 -2.66
C LEU A 153 -0.30 -17.37 -3.12
N LEU A 154 -1.17 -18.36 -3.16
CA LEU A 154 -0.83 -19.73 -3.54
C LEU A 154 -0.30 -19.82 -4.98
N GLU A 155 -0.78 -18.97 -5.88
CA GLU A 155 -0.27 -18.85 -7.25
C GLU A 155 1.22 -18.47 -7.27
N ILE A 156 1.63 -17.51 -6.42
CA ILE A 156 3.01 -17.01 -6.40
C ILE A 156 3.94 -17.81 -5.47
N LEU A 157 3.40 -18.56 -4.52
CA LEU A 157 4.20 -19.27 -3.53
C LEU A 157 4.82 -20.54 -4.11
N PRO A 158 6.16 -20.70 -4.01
CA PRO A 158 6.83 -21.97 -4.26
C PRO A 158 6.21 -23.12 -3.45
N PRO A 159 6.13 -24.35 -3.99
CA PRO A 159 5.54 -25.48 -3.29
C PRO A 159 6.07 -25.73 -1.88
N LYS A 160 7.36 -25.49 -1.63
CA LYS A 160 7.98 -25.66 -0.30
C LYS A 160 7.43 -24.75 0.80
N PHE A 161 6.83 -23.63 0.43
CA PHE A 161 6.20 -22.71 1.39
C PHE A 161 4.70 -22.95 1.54
N ARG A 162 4.11 -23.83 0.74
CA ARG A 162 2.69 -24.20 0.85
C ARG A 162 2.48 -25.16 2.03
N GLY A 163 1.24 -25.27 2.49
CA GLY A 163 0.89 -26.08 3.67
C GLY A 163 1.38 -25.44 4.98
N GLU A 164 1.89 -26.25 5.90
CA GLU A 164 2.24 -25.84 7.27
C GLU A 164 3.16 -24.61 7.35
N THR A 165 4.08 -24.46 6.40
CA THR A 165 5.04 -23.34 6.41
C THR A 165 4.36 -21.98 6.20
N MET A 166 3.31 -21.92 5.39
CA MET A 166 2.55 -20.70 5.14
C MET A 166 1.83 -20.21 6.41
N HIS A 167 1.41 -21.16 7.26
CA HIS A 167 0.76 -20.89 8.55
C HIS A 167 1.77 -20.58 9.66
N ALA A 168 3.07 -20.77 9.43
CA ALA A 168 4.10 -20.52 10.41
C ALA A 168 4.20 -19.03 10.76
N GLN A 169 4.27 -18.71 12.05
CA GLN A 169 4.26 -17.32 12.52
C GLN A 169 5.44 -16.48 11.99
N TRP A 170 6.60 -17.09 11.78
CA TRP A 170 7.77 -16.40 11.21
C TRP A 170 7.53 -16.01 9.75
N PHE A 171 6.84 -16.87 8.98
CA PHE A 171 6.49 -16.63 7.59
C PHE A 171 5.54 -15.43 7.50
N ILE A 172 4.41 -15.52 8.22
CA ILE A 172 3.37 -14.48 8.26
C ILE A 172 3.95 -13.12 8.66
N ASN A 173 4.78 -13.09 9.71
CA ASN A 173 5.40 -11.85 10.19
C ASN A 173 6.39 -11.27 9.17
N THR A 174 7.21 -12.13 8.57
CA THR A 174 8.19 -11.70 7.55
C THR A 174 7.44 -11.13 6.34
N PHE A 175 6.44 -11.85 5.84
CA PHE A 175 5.66 -11.43 4.69
C PHE A 175 4.99 -10.07 4.92
N HIS A 176 4.34 -9.90 6.08
CA HIS A 176 3.66 -8.64 6.44
C HIS A 176 4.61 -7.43 6.53
N VAL A 177 5.71 -7.58 7.26
CA VAL A 177 6.71 -6.51 7.44
C VAL A 177 7.29 -6.10 6.09
N GLU A 178 7.52 -7.08 5.22
CA GLU A 178 8.20 -6.87 3.96
C GLU A 178 7.26 -6.31 2.89
N MET A 179 5.96 -6.64 2.94
CA MET A 179 4.96 -5.90 2.17
C MET A 179 4.92 -4.42 2.57
N GLY A 180 4.90 -4.12 3.87
CA GLY A 180 4.91 -2.73 4.36
C GLY A 180 6.18 -1.97 3.97
N THR A 181 7.32 -2.66 4.04
CA THR A 181 8.62 -2.13 3.61
C THR A 181 8.62 -1.85 2.11
N GLN A 182 8.17 -2.80 1.28
CA GLN A 182 8.12 -2.62 -0.16
C GLN A 182 7.17 -1.50 -0.57
N ARG A 183 5.96 -1.46 0.00
CA ARG A 183 4.99 -0.38 -0.24
C ARG A 183 5.59 1.00 0.06
N SER A 184 6.28 1.13 1.19
CA SER A 184 6.96 2.38 1.56
C SER A 184 8.10 2.73 0.58
N ASN A 185 8.87 1.73 0.15
CA ASN A 185 9.98 1.93 -0.78
C ASN A 185 9.50 2.38 -2.16
N ILE A 186 8.49 1.72 -2.73
CA ILE A 186 7.94 2.04 -4.05
C ILE A 186 7.21 3.39 -4.03
N ALA A 187 6.46 3.69 -2.97
CA ALA A 187 5.80 4.99 -2.79
C ALA A 187 6.84 6.13 -2.78
N ASN A 188 7.87 6.02 -1.93
CA ASN A 188 8.96 7.00 -1.89
C ASN A 188 9.70 7.13 -3.23
N ARG A 189 9.88 6.02 -3.96
CA ARG A 189 10.53 6.03 -5.26
C ARG A 189 9.72 6.83 -6.29
N VAL A 190 8.43 6.54 -6.42
CA VAL A 190 7.54 7.26 -7.35
C VAL A 190 7.44 8.74 -6.99
N ARG A 191 7.34 9.09 -5.70
CA ARG A 191 7.30 10.49 -5.27
C ARG A 191 8.61 11.24 -5.57
N ARG A 192 9.77 10.58 -5.49
CA ARG A 192 11.07 11.20 -5.83
C ARG A 192 11.22 11.51 -7.31
N CYS A 193 10.63 10.72 -8.19
CA CYS A 193 10.62 10.97 -9.63
C CYS A 193 9.33 11.65 -10.11
N ALA A 194 8.52 12.20 -9.19
CA ALA A 194 7.28 12.87 -9.54
C ALA A 194 7.48 14.02 -10.55
N PRO A 195 8.52 14.89 -10.47
CA PRO A 195 8.74 15.93 -11.46
C PRO A 195 8.83 15.40 -12.89
N GLU A 196 9.52 14.27 -13.07
CA GLU A 196 9.68 13.61 -14.36
C GLU A 196 8.36 12.95 -14.80
N VAL A 197 7.70 12.21 -13.90
CA VAL A 197 6.45 11.48 -14.14
C VAL A 197 5.31 12.41 -14.54
N PHE A 198 5.15 13.55 -13.85
CA PHE A 198 4.03 14.49 -14.03
C PHE A 198 4.39 15.73 -14.85
N ASN A 199 5.63 15.79 -15.35
CA ASN A 199 6.14 16.93 -16.12
C ASN A 199 5.94 18.28 -15.40
N CYS A 200 6.33 18.34 -14.13
CA CYS A 200 6.14 19.50 -13.28
C CYS A 200 7.44 19.96 -12.62
N ALA A 201 7.42 21.12 -11.96
CA ALA A 201 8.56 21.59 -11.20
C ALA A 201 8.71 20.76 -9.90
N ALA A 202 9.95 20.61 -9.41
CA ALA A 202 10.20 19.95 -8.12
C ALA A 202 9.50 20.66 -6.95
N THR A 203 9.32 21.98 -7.05
CA THR A 203 8.58 22.79 -6.07
C THR A 203 7.10 22.43 -6.00
N ASP A 204 6.50 22.01 -7.12
CA ASP A 204 5.07 21.63 -7.17
C ASP A 204 4.79 20.36 -6.35
N VAL A 205 5.80 19.49 -6.18
CA VAL A 205 5.66 18.20 -5.49
C VAL A 205 6.32 18.16 -4.12
N LEU A 206 7.00 19.24 -3.72
CA LEU A 206 7.83 19.28 -2.51
C LEU A 206 6.99 19.16 -1.23
N THR A 207 5.90 19.91 -1.13
CA THR A 207 5.06 19.98 0.08
C THR A 207 3.67 19.39 -0.19
N SER A 208 2.97 19.01 0.88
CA SER A 208 1.58 18.55 0.77
C SER A 208 0.67 19.63 0.18
N GLU A 209 0.84 20.87 0.60
CA GLU A 209 0.03 21.99 0.14
C GLU A 209 0.26 22.29 -1.34
N SER A 210 1.53 22.37 -1.77
CA SER A 210 1.87 22.53 -3.19
C SER A 210 1.25 21.42 -4.05
N ARG A 211 1.31 20.18 -3.57
CA ARG A 211 0.70 19.02 -4.26
C ARG A 211 -0.82 19.14 -4.35
N ARG A 212 -1.48 19.45 -3.23
CA ARG A 212 -2.93 19.65 -3.18
C ARG A 212 -3.37 20.73 -4.16
N ASP A 213 -2.72 21.89 -4.12
CA ASP A 213 -3.14 23.05 -4.89
C ASP A 213 -2.96 22.83 -6.39
N LYS A 214 -1.86 22.16 -6.78
CA LYS A 214 -1.55 21.86 -8.18
C LYS A 214 -2.34 20.67 -8.74
N PHE A 215 -2.45 19.58 -7.99
CA PHE A 215 -2.84 18.27 -8.54
C PHE A 215 -4.19 17.74 -8.07
N ARG A 216 -4.88 18.35 -7.09
CA ARG A 216 -6.13 17.80 -6.54
C ARG A 216 -7.15 17.40 -7.62
N LYS A 217 -7.34 18.25 -8.64
CA LYS A 217 -8.25 17.97 -9.76
C LYS A 217 -7.78 16.78 -10.60
N GLN A 218 -6.48 16.66 -10.86
CA GLN A 218 -5.92 15.56 -11.63
C GLN A 218 -6.05 14.20 -10.93
N ILE A 219 -6.12 14.19 -9.59
CA ILE A 219 -6.33 12.98 -8.79
C ILE A 219 -7.81 12.69 -8.48
N GLY A 220 -8.75 13.41 -9.13
CA GLY A 220 -10.18 13.16 -9.07
C GLY A 220 -10.97 14.04 -8.09
N TYR A 221 -10.42 15.16 -7.63
CA TYR A 221 -11.16 16.09 -6.77
C TYR A 221 -12.35 16.72 -7.50
N VAL A 222 -13.53 16.60 -6.90
CA VAL A 222 -14.77 17.20 -7.39
C VAL A 222 -15.46 17.96 -6.26
N GLU A 223 -15.85 19.20 -6.55
CA GLU A 223 -16.70 20.02 -5.69
C GLU A 223 -18.17 19.66 -5.95
N GLN A 224 -18.89 19.32 -4.89
CA GLN A 224 -20.30 19.00 -4.94
C GLN A 224 -21.14 20.24 -4.57
N PRO A 225 -22.40 20.31 -5.02
CA PRO A 225 -23.35 21.30 -4.54
C PRO A 225 -23.43 21.29 -3.00
N GLY A 226 -23.45 22.48 -2.39
CA GLY A 226 -23.47 22.63 -0.93
C GLY A 226 -22.09 22.60 -0.26
N GLY A 227 -21.00 22.82 -1.01
CA GLY A 227 -19.65 23.00 -0.46
C GLY A 227 -18.98 21.70 0.01
N LYS A 228 -19.63 20.56 -0.17
CA LYS A 228 -19.01 19.25 0.05
C LYS A 228 -18.01 18.99 -1.07
N SER A 229 -16.94 18.26 -0.77
CA SER A 229 -16.00 17.81 -1.79
C SER A 229 -15.64 16.36 -1.57
N LYS A 230 -15.32 15.67 -2.67
CA LYS A 230 -14.88 14.27 -2.65
C LYS A 230 -13.82 14.04 -3.70
N TYR A 231 -13.13 12.93 -3.58
CA TYR A 231 -12.28 12.39 -4.63
C TYR A 231 -13.01 11.23 -5.31
N GLU A 232 -13.08 11.23 -6.63
CA GLU A 232 -13.69 10.15 -7.39
C GLU A 232 -12.68 9.06 -7.73
N THR A 233 -13.12 7.80 -7.73
CA THR A 233 -12.26 6.63 -7.96
C THR A 233 -11.79 6.54 -9.41
N PHE A 234 -12.70 6.66 -10.39
CA PHE A 234 -12.40 6.43 -11.81
C PHE A 234 -12.29 7.71 -12.65
N LYS A 235 -12.94 8.80 -12.24
CA LYS A 235 -12.90 10.09 -12.95
C LYS A 235 -11.64 10.88 -12.57
N VAL A 236 -10.50 10.33 -12.96
CA VAL A 236 -9.18 10.77 -12.53
C VAL A 236 -8.31 10.98 -13.77
N ASP A 237 -7.91 12.22 -14.03
CA ASP A 237 -7.09 12.58 -15.20
C ASP A 237 -5.89 11.65 -15.38
N LEU A 238 -5.12 11.44 -14.31
CA LEU A 238 -3.92 10.62 -14.35
C LEU A 238 -4.15 9.18 -14.81
N LEU A 239 -5.35 8.62 -14.61
CA LEU A 239 -5.66 7.24 -15.04
C LEU A 239 -5.90 7.16 -16.55
N HIS A 240 -6.38 8.24 -17.17
CA HIS A 240 -6.87 8.21 -18.54
C HIS A 240 -5.82 8.72 -19.53
N LYS A 241 -5.79 8.13 -20.72
CA LYS A 241 -5.15 8.74 -21.88
C LYS A 241 -6.04 9.87 -22.41
N ASN A 242 -5.50 11.09 -22.56
CA ASN A 242 -6.22 12.25 -23.10
C ASN A 242 -7.55 12.53 -22.40
N TYR A 243 -7.54 12.60 -21.06
CA TYR A 243 -8.76 12.75 -20.26
C TYR A 243 -9.58 13.99 -20.65
N ASN A 244 -10.87 13.79 -20.93
CA ASN A 244 -11.81 14.85 -21.32
C ASN A 244 -12.75 15.26 -20.19
N GLY A 245 -12.46 14.86 -18.94
CA GLY A 245 -13.33 15.11 -17.79
C GLY A 245 -14.40 14.06 -17.54
N LYS A 246 -14.46 12.99 -18.34
CA LYS A 246 -15.42 11.89 -18.17
C LYS A 246 -14.71 10.54 -18.13
N PHE A 247 -15.33 9.60 -17.41
CA PHE A 247 -14.90 8.22 -17.43
C PHE A 247 -15.11 7.63 -18.83
N ASP A 248 -14.05 7.01 -19.34
CA ASP A 248 -14.00 6.37 -20.65
C ASP A 248 -13.22 5.05 -20.56
N VAL A 249 -13.86 3.98 -20.99
CA VAL A 249 -13.38 2.59 -20.94
C VAL A 249 -12.16 2.38 -21.83
N ASP A 250 -12.07 3.09 -22.95
CA ASP A 250 -10.99 2.89 -23.92
C ASP A 250 -9.68 3.59 -23.52
N THR A 251 -9.78 4.52 -22.57
CA THR A 251 -8.66 5.36 -22.11
C THR A 251 -8.27 5.12 -20.67
N VAL A 252 -9.13 4.54 -19.83
CA VAL A 252 -8.82 4.24 -18.42
C VAL A 252 -7.64 3.29 -18.29
N PHE A 253 -6.77 3.55 -17.31
CA PHE A 253 -5.48 2.89 -17.09
C PHE A 253 -4.44 3.03 -18.20
N ARG A 254 -4.67 3.93 -19.17
CA ARG A 254 -3.72 4.19 -20.26
C ARG A 254 -2.99 5.53 -20.13
N GLY A 255 -3.13 6.21 -18.99
CA GLY A 255 -2.40 7.46 -18.71
C GLY A 255 -0.87 7.25 -18.63
N ASP A 256 -0.11 8.20 -19.15
CA ASP A 256 1.36 8.13 -19.20
C ASP A 256 1.98 8.04 -17.79
N ALA A 257 1.37 8.73 -16.82
CA ALA A 257 1.82 8.71 -15.44
C ALA A 257 1.85 7.29 -14.83
N LEU A 258 0.94 6.40 -15.23
CA LEU A 258 0.90 5.03 -14.74
C LEU A 258 2.07 4.21 -15.28
N HIS A 259 2.33 4.33 -16.59
CA HIS A 259 3.44 3.65 -17.24
C HIS A 259 4.77 4.11 -16.67
N LEU A 260 4.93 5.42 -16.46
CA LEU A 260 6.12 6.01 -15.85
C LEU A 260 6.27 5.60 -14.38
N ALA A 261 5.18 5.55 -13.61
CA ALA A 261 5.21 5.03 -12.24
C ALA A 261 5.63 3.56 -12.21
N PHE A 262 5.05 2.71 -13.07
CA PHE A 262 5.41 1.30 -13.18
C PHE A 262 6.88 1.10 -13.56
N ALA A 263 7.38 1.86 -14.54
CA ALA A 263 8.80 1.87 -14.91
C ALA A 263 9.69 2.29 -13.74
N GLY A 264 9.31 3.34 -13.00
CA GLY A 264 10.00 3.77 -11.79
C GLY A 264 10.06 2.67 -10.73
N VAL A 265 8.98 1.93 -10.52
CA VAL A 265 8.92 0.84 -9.54
C VAL A 265 9.80 -0.35 -9.97
N THR A 266 9.69 -0.78 -11.22
CA THR A 266 10.29 -2.06 -11.69
C THR A 266 11.70 -1.92 -12.25
N HIS A 267 12.04 -0.77 -12.82
CA HIS A 267 13.32 -0.52 -13.50
C HIS A 267 14.11 0.65 -12.87
N GLY A 268 13.48 1.45 -12.01
CA GLY A 268 14.11 2.54 -11.28
C GLY A 268 14.02 3.89 -11.99
N PRO A 269 14.53 4.97 -11.37
CA PRO A 269 14.35 6.35 -11.87
C PRO A 269 14.94 6.60 -13.27
N GLY A 270 16.05 5.94 -13.61
CA GLY A 270 16.66 6.08 -14.94
C GLY A 270 15.74 5.61 -16.07
N ALA A 271 14.93 4.59 -15.82
CA ALA A 271 13.95 4.09 -16.80
C ALA A 271 12.81 5.07 -17.04
N VAL A 272 12.41 5.85 -16.02
CA VAL A 272 11.41 6.93 -16.18
C VAL A 272 11.92 7.98 -17.16
N THR A 273 13.17 8.42 -16.96
CA THR A 273 13.82 9.42 -17.81
C THR A 273 13.93 8.92 -19.25
N ALA A 274 14.36 7.68 -19.42
CA ALA A 274 14.56 7.10 -20.75
C ALA A 274 13.24 6.82 -21.48
N LEU A 275 12.21 6.32 -20.78
CA LEU A 275 10.87 6.12 -21.35
C LEU A 275 10.26 7.46 -21.78
N LYS A 276 10.43 8.52 -20.99
CA LYS A 276 9.96 9.86 -21.36
C LYS A 276 10.69 10.43 -22.58
N ALA A 277 12.01 10.22 -22.68
CA ALA A 277 12.81 10.76 -23.77
C ALA A 277 12.61 10.02 -25.10
N SER A 278 12.48 8.70 -25.06
CA SER A 278 12.44 7.85 -26.27
C SER A 278 11.04 7.35 -26.63
N GLY A 279 10.07 7.46 -25.73
CA GLY A 279 8.76 6.81 -25.86
C GLY A 279 8.80 5.29 -25.75
N GLN A 280 9.99 4.69 -25.53
CA GLN A 280 10.16 3.24 -25.44
C GLN A 280 10.77 2.84 -24.09
N PRO A 281 10.36 1.69 -23.53
CA PRO A 281 11.01 1.13 -22.36
C PRO A 281 12.47 0.83 -22.70
N THR A 282 13.41 1.35 -21.92
CA THR A 282 14.81 0.95 -22.08
C THR A 282 15.02 -0.46 -21.54
N GLN A 283 15.90 -1.22 -22.20
CA GLN A 283 16.39 -2.46 -21.62
C GLN A 283 17.05 -2.16 -20.28
N ALA A 284 16.73 -2.98 -19.28
CA ALA A 284 17.29 -2.85 -17.95
C ALA A 284 18.81 -2.98 -17.98
N THR A 285 19.52 -1.88 -17.74
CA THR A 285 20.98 -1.88 -17.57
C THR A 285 21.30 -2.30 -16.13
N GLY A 286 21.53 -3.59 -15.92
CA GLY A 286 21.84 -4.19 -14.60
C GLY A 286 20.64 -4.88 -13.93
N LYS A 287 20.88 -5.47 -12.75
CA LYS A 287 19.86 -6.23 -11.98
C LYS A 287 18.74 -5.30 -11.50
N CYS A 288 17.66 -5.22 -12.27
CA CYS A 288 16.44 -4.52 -11.87
C CYS A 288 15.41 -5.49 -11.27
N VAL A 289 14.33 -4.93 -10.73
CA VAL A 289 13.25 -5.70 -10.12
C VAL A 289 12.49 -6.54 -11.16
N SER A 290 12.30 -6.02 -12.38
CA SER A 290 11.66 -6.79 -13.45
C SER A 290 12.45 -8.05 -13.83
N GLN A 291 13.78 -7.96 -13.90
CA GLN A 291 14.65 -9.12 -14.12
C GLN A 291 14.63 -10.08 -12.92
N LEU A 292 14.71 -9.54 -11.69
CA LEU A 292 14.71 -10.35 -10.46
C LEU A 292 13.42 -11.19 -10.31
N TRP A 293 12.29 -10.66 -10.76
CA TRP A 293 10.98 -11.33 -10.64
C TRP A 293 10.52 -12.01 -11.92
N HIS A 294 11.34 -11.97 -12.97
CA HIS A 294 11.04 -12.48 -14.31
C HIS A 294 9.70 -11.94 -14.84
N LEU A 295 9.50 -10.63 -14.73
CA LEU A 295 8.27 -9.99 -15.19
C LEU A 295 8.23 -9.94 -16.72
N THR A 296 7.26 -10.65 -17.30
CA THR A 296 6.99 -10.66 -18.75
C THR A 296 5.73 -9.88 -19.10
N ASN A 297 4.79 -9.77 -18.16
CA ASN A 297 3.50 -9.16 -18.36
C ASN A 297 3.10 -8.30 -17.15
N SER A 298 2.26 -7.29 -17.39
CA SER A 298 1.53 -6.62 -16.33
C SER A 298 0.34 -7.46 -15.85
N THR A 299 0.08 -7.43 -14.56
CA THR A 299 -1.11 -8.00 -13.93
C THR A 299 -2.13 -6.89 -13.60
N PRO A 300 -3.43 -7.22 -13.40
CA PRO A 300 -4.40 -6.28 -12.84
C PRO A 300 -3.89 -5.58 -11.58
N GLY A 301 -3.28 -6.34 -10.65
CA GLY A 301 -2.68 -5.79 -9.44
C GLY A 301 -1.60 -4.74 -9.71
N SER A 302 -0.69 -4.99 -10.66
CA SER A 302 0.38 -4.05 -11.01
C SER A 302 -0.10 -2.76 -11.67
N ILE A 303 -1.14 -2.85 -12.51
CA ILE A 303 -1.76 -1.69 -13.16
C ILE A 303 -2.47 -0.84 -12.09
N SER A 304 -3.29 -1.48 -11.26
CA SER A 304 -4.00 -0.83 -10.15
C SER A 304 -3.04 -0.19 -9.16
N ALA A 305 -1.98 -0.89 -8.75
CA ALA A 305 -0.95 -0.37 -7.86
C ALA A 305 -0.24 0.84 -8.46
N SER A 306 0.06 0.82 -9.75
CA SER A 306 0.67 1.97 -10.45
C SER A 306 -0.27 3.18 -10.50
N GLY A 307 -1.57 2.96 -10.71
CA GLY A 307 -2.59 4.00 -10.62
C GLY A 307 -2.67 4.64 -9.24
N ILE A 308 -2.69 3.83 -8.18
CA ILE A 308 -2.69 4.31 -6.79
C ILE A 308 -1.40 5.07 -6.47
N LEU A 309 -0.24 4.54 -6.84
CA LEU A 309 1.05 5.18 -6.59
C LEU A 309 1.18 6.50 -7.33
N ALA A 310 0.72 6.59 -8.58
CA ALA A 310 0.73 7.82 -9.35
C ALA A 310 -0.17 8.88 -8.69
N ARG A 311 -1.41 8.53 -8.33
CA ARG A 311 -2.34 9.43 -7.64
C ARG A 311 -1.78 9.89 -6.29
N TRP A 312 -1.27 8.96 -5.48
CA TRP A 312 -0.72 9.27 -4.15
C TRP A 312 0.56 10.11 -4.22
N ALA A 313 1.42 9.91 -5.22
CA ALA A 313 2.68 10.64 -5.33
C ALA A 313 2.47 12.15 -5.38
N VAL A 314 1.37 12.59 -6.00
CA VAL A 314 0.94 13.99 -6.11
C VAL A 314 -0.24 14.35 -5.18
N SER A 315 -0.61 13.49 -4.24
CA SER A 315 -1.64 13.80 -3.25
C SER A 315 -1.08 14.58 -2.06
N ALA A 316 -1.98 15.18 -1.27
CA ALA A 316 -1.62 15.84 -0.01
C ALA A 316 -1.08 14.85 1.05
N ASP A 317 -1.35 13.55 0.92
CA ASP A 317 -1.00 12.56 1.93
C ASP A 317 0.50 12.39 2.08
N ILE A 318 0.98 12.34 3.32
CA ILE A 318 2.42 12.17 3.61
C ILE A 318 2.84 10.71 3.47
N GLU A 319 1.99 9.78 3.91
CA GLU A 319 2.25 8.34 3.92
C GLU A 319 1.20 7.59 3.10
N LEU A 320 1.59 6.46 2.52
CA LEU A 320 0.69 5.59 1.74
C LEU A 320 0.07 4.55 2.67
N THR A 321 -0.98 4.97 3.37
CA THR A 321 -1.85 4.15 4.22
C THR A 321 -3.11 3.73 3.47
N PRO A 322 -3.86 2.70 3.93
CA PRO A 322 -5.12 2.28 3.29
C PRO A 322 -6.11 3.43 3.08
N ARG A 323 -6.18 4.36 4.04
CA ARG A 323 -6.92 5.61 3.92
C ARG A 323 -5.99 6.80 4.06
N GLY A 324 -6.09 7.77 3.15
CA GLY A 324 -5.29 8.99 3.18
C GLY A 324 -5.67 9.89 4.35
N ALA A 325 -4.70 10.22 5.20
CA ALA A 325 -4.93 11.04 6.38
C ALA A 325 -5.35 12.49 6.06
N GLN A 326 -4.90 13.05 4.93
CA GLN A 326 -5.21 14.43 4.55
C GLN A 326 -6.29 14.53 3.48
N THR A 327 -6.26 13.61 2.51
CA THR A 327 -7.24 13.61 1.41
C THR A 327 -8.53 12.87 1.76
N GLY A 328 -8.49 11.97 2.74
CA GLY A 328 -9.59 11.08 3.09
C GLY A 328 -9.84 9.97 2.06
N ILE A 329 -9.03 9.86 1.01
CA ILE A 329 -9.17 8.86 -0.06
C ILE A 329 -9.02 7.46 0.52
N ASP A 330 -9.95 6.58 0.21
CA ASP A 330 -9.85 5.14 0.51
C ASP A 330 -8.99 4.46 -0.56
N TRP A 331 -7.67 4.54 -0.41
CA TRP A 331 -6.70 4.00 -1.36
C TRP A 331 -6.81 2.49 -1.52
N GLN A 332 -7.12 1.76 -0.43
CA GLN A 332 -7.33 0.31 -0.49
C GLN A 332 -8.63 -0.02 -1.24
N GLY A 333 -9.73 0.68 -0.95
CA GLY A 333 -10.98 0.50 -1.67
C GLY A 333 -10.88 0.86 -3.16
N ASP A 334 -10.16 1.94 -3.49
CA ASP A 334 -9.89 2.31 -4.88
C ASP A 334 -9.02 1.26 -5.60
N LEU A 335 -7.99 0.71 -4.93
CA LEU A 335 -7.16 -0.36 -5.49
C LEU A 335 -8.01 -1.58 -5.84
N GLU A 336 -8.87 -2.04 -4.93
CA GLU A 336 -9.72 -3.21 -5.14
C GLU A 336 -10.69 -3.00 -6.30
N LYS A 337 -11.34 -1.84 -6.37
CA LYS A 337 -12.23 -1.49 -7.50
C LYS A 337 -11.49 -1.51 -8.84
N TYR A 338 -10.24 -1.07 -8.87
CA TYR A 338 -9.43 -1.14 -10.09
C TYR A 338 -9.10 -2.57 -10.48
N ILE A 339 -8.71 -3.42 -9.53
CA ILE A 339 -8.43 -4.83 -9.78
C ILE A 339 -9.68 -5.56 -10.26
N GLU A 340 -10.80 -5.38 -9.57
CA GLU A 340 -12.11 -5.92 -9.94
C GLU A 340 -12.50 -5.51 -11.36
N TYR A 341 -12.39 -4.21 -11.69
CA TYR A 341 -12.69 -3.71 -13.02
C TYR A 341 -11.85 -4.39 -14.11
N LEU A 342 -10.53 -4.49 -13.90
CA LEU A 342 -9.61 -5.11 -14.85
C LEU A 342 -9.85 -6.63 -14.98
N GLN A 343 -10.10 -7.34 -13.87
CA GLN A 343 -10.41 -8.77 -13.87
C GLN A 343 -11.73 -9.06 -14.60
N ASN A 344 -12.77 -8.27 -14.35
CA ASN A 344 -14.05 -8.38 -15.04
C ASN A 344 -13.89 -8.19 -16.56
N GLY A 345 -13.05 -7.24 -16.99
CA GLY A 345 -12.70 -7.06 -18.40
C GLY A 345 -12.01 -8.29 -19.01
N LEU A 346 -11.03 -8.86 -18.30
CA LEU A 346 -10.31 -10.07 -18.74
C LEU A 346 -11.23 -11.30 -18.82
N ASN A 347 -12.13 -11.47 -17.87
CA ASN A 347 -13.06 -12.60 -17.83
C ASN A 347 -14.10 -12.51 -18.96
N LYS A 348 -14.67 -11.32 -19.19
CA LYS A 348 -15.56 -11.08 -20.34
C LYS A 348 -14.88 -11.41 -21.65
N ARG A 349 -13.61 -11.01 -21.80
CA ARG A 349 -12.81 -11.33 -23.00
C ARG A 349 -12.65 -12.84 -23.16
N LYS A 350 -12.27 -13.57 -22.10
CA LYS A 350 -12.10 -15.04 -22.15
C LYS A 350 -13.39 -15.74 -22.57
N ASN A 351 -14.54 -15.33 -22.03
CA ASN A 351 -15.84 -15.92 -22.36
C ASN A 351 -16.21 -15.67 -23.84
N LEU A 352 -15.93 -14.46 -24.36
CA LEU A 352 -16.14 -14.19 -25.79
C LEU A 352 -15.30 -15.09 -26.70
N PHE A 353 -14.07 -15.43 -26.32
CA PHE A 353 -13.21 -16.33 -27.08
C PHE A 353 -13.61 -17.80 -26.94
N SER A 354 -14.11 -18.23 -25.78
CA SER A 354 -14.64 -19.59 -25.62
C SER A 354 -15.92 -19.79 -26.42
N ASP A 355 -16.80 -18.80 -26.45
CA ASP A 355 -18.08 -18.88 -27.17
C ASP A 355 -17.84 -18.83 -28.69
N SER A 356 -16.93 -17.98 -29.16
CA SER A 356 -16.52 -17.95 -30.59
C SER A 356 -15.87 -19.27 -31.03
N SER A 357 -15.00 -19.84 -30.21
CA SER A 357 -14.35 -21.13 -30.52
C SER A 357 -15.33 -22.30 -30.54
N MET A 358 -16.44 -22.19 -29.79
CA MET A 358 -17.48 -23.22 -29.74
C MET A 358 -18.44 -23.08 -30.92
N GLN A 359 -18.74 -21.84 -31.34
CA GLN A 359 -19.50 -21.56 -32.56
C GLN A 359 -18.74 -22.02 -33.80
N ASP A 360 -17.44 -21.70 -33.91
CA ASP A 360 -16.61 -22.15 -35.03
C ASP A 360 -16.50 -23.68 -35.10
N ALA A 361 -16.55 -24.37 -33.96
CA ALA A 361 -16.55 -25.83 -33.90
C ALA A 361 -17.92 -26.46 -34.25
N MET A 362 -19.02 -25.79 -33.91
CA MET A 362 -20.37 -26.20 -34.31
C MET A 362 -20.60 -25.99 -35.81
N ASP A 363 -20.20 -24.85 -36.36
CA ASP A 363 -20.33 -24.54 -37.78
C ASP A 363 -19.49 -25.49 -38.67
N MET A 364 -18.40 -26.06 -38.14
CA MET A 364 -17.64 -27.12 -38.84
C MET A 364 -18.33 -28.49 -38.82
N LEU A 365 -19.15 -28.79 -37.81
CA LEU A 365 -19.87 -30.06 -37.74
C LEU A 365 -21.13 -30.06 -38.63
N ASP A 366 -21.76 -28.89 -38.78
CA ASP A 366 -22.94 -28.72 -39.64
C ASP A 366 -22.57 -28.68 -41.14
N ALA A 367 -21.30 -28.38 -41.48
CA ALA A 367 -20.82 -28.35 -42.87
C ALA A 367 -20.57 -29.76 -43.48
N ASP A 368 -20.47 -30.80 -42.65
CA ASP A 368 -20.23 -32.18 -43.09
C ASP A 368 -21.55 -33.00 -43.24
N GLU A 369 -22.72 -32.45 -42.90
CA GLU A 369 -24.03 -33.13 -43.01
C GLU A 369 -24.84 -32.80 -44.28
N GLU A 370 -24.39 -31.90 -45.16
CA GLU A 370 -25.14 -31.51 -46.39
C GLU A 370 -24.65 -32.14 -47.72
N GLU A 371 -23.77 -33.14 -47.71
CA GLU A 371 -23.47 -33.94 -48.91
C GLU A 371 -24.16 -35.32 -48.88
N GLU A 372 -25.50 -35.36 -48.95
CA GLU A 372 -26.17 -36.54 -49.51
C GLU A 372 -26.23 -36.41 -51.04
N PRO A 373 -25.54 -37.26 -51.81
CA PRO A 373 -25.65 -37.25 -53.26
C PRO A 373 -27.03 -37.76 -53.66
N ALA A 374 -27.77 -36.93 -54.38
CA ALA A 374 -28.99 -37.32 -55.08
C ALA A 374 -28.70 -38.51 -56.00
N GLU A 375 -29.20 -39.70 -55.63
CA GLU A 375 -29.28 -40.85 -56.52
C GLU A 375 -30.32 -40.56 -57.63
N GLU A 376 -29.82 -40.25 -58.83
CA GLU A 376 -30.58 -40.41 -60.07
C GLU A 376 -30.61 -41.90 -60.46
N ALA A 377 -31.81 -42.49 -60.47
CA ALA A 377 -32.17 -43.66 -61.27
C ALA A 377 -33.63 -43.59 -61.73
#